data_AF-A0A1V6F9T3-F1
#
_entry.id   AF-A0A1V6F9T3-F1
#
_cell.length_a   1.000
_cell.length_b   1.000
_cell.length_c   1.000
_cell.angle_alpha   90.00
_cell.angle_beta   90.00
_cell.angle_gamma   90.00
#
_symmetry.space_group_name_H-M   'P 1'
#
loop_
_entity.id
_entity.type
_entity.pdbx_description
1 polymer ?
#
loop_
_entity_poly.entity_id
_entity_poly.type
_entity_poly.pdbx_seq_one_letter_code
_entity_poly.pdbx_strand_id
1 'polypeptide(L)' 'MKAADAQKFVDWVVSPAGQNVIASYKIGGEQLFFPNAVAVAR' A
#
# COMPACT_ATOMS: atom_id res chain seq x y z
N MET A 1 16.70 14.96 3.28
CA MET A 1 17.19 13.59 2.98
C MET A 1 16.23 12.53 3.52
N LYS A 2 15.99 12.39 4.84
CA LYS A 2 15.01 11.43 5.41
C LYS A 2 13.57 11.53 4.85
N ALA A 3 13.07 12.75 4.62
CA ALA A 3 11.71 12.95 4.11
C ALA A 3 11.49 12.42 2.70
N ALA A 4 12.52 12.44 1.84
CA ALA A 4 12.39 11.97 0.46
C ALA A 4 12.22 10.45 0.39
N ASP A 5 12.94 9.71 1.24
CA ASP A 5 12.83 8.25 1.29
C ASP A 5 11.50 7.82 1.94
N ALA A 6 11.05 8.55 2.97
CA ALA A 6 9.72 8.37 3.55
C ALA A 6 8.61 8.61 2.50
N GLN A 7 8.74 9.65 1.68
CA GLN A 7 7.77 9.93 0.63
C GLN A 7 7.72 8.82 -0.42
N LYS A 8 8.87 8.28 -0.84
CA LYS A 8 8.91 7.13 -1.78
C LYS A 8 8.20 5.91 -1.20
N PHE A 9 8.37 5.65 0.10
CA PHE A 9 7.67 4.55 0.75
C PHE A 9 6.17 4.80 0.80
N VAL A 10 5.73 6.00 1.19
CA VAL A 10 4.30 6.37 1.21
C VAL A 10 3.70 6.24 -0.19
N ASP A 11 4.36 6.79 -1.21
CA ASP A 11 3.94 6.70 -2.61
C ASP A 11 3.79 5.24 -3.06
N TRP A 12 4.72 4.37 -2.65
CA TRP A 12 4.62 2.94 -2.93
C TRP A 12 3.45 2.27 -2.19
N VAL A 13 3.27 2.55 -0.89
CA VAL A 13 2.20 1.97 -0.06
C VAL A 13 0.82 2.29 -0.64
N VAL A 14 0.59 3.51 -1.12
CA VAL A 14 -0.70 3.94 -1.69
C VAL A 14 -0.85 3.62 -3.19
N SER A 15 0.20 3.15 -3.86
CA SER A 15 0.16 2.79 -5.28
C SER A 15 -0.66 1.52 -5.55
N PRO A 16 -1.11 1.28 -6.80
CA PRO A 16 -1.75 0.02 -7.18
C PRO A 16 -0.92 -1.22 -6.81
N ALA A 17 0.40 -1.15 -6.95
CA ALA A 17 1.28 -2.25 -6.59
C ALA A 17 1.29 -2.53 -5.08
N GLY A 18 1.40 -1.48 -4.26
CA GLY A 18 1.33 -1.60 -2.80
C GLY A 18 -0.03 -2.11 -2.32
N GLN A 19 -1.12 -1.59 -2.89
CA GLN A 19 -2.48 -2.04 -2.58
C GLN A 19 -2.71 -3.51 -2.98
N ASN A 20 -2.13 -3.99 -4.10
CA ASN A 20 -2.20 -5.41 -4.48
C ASN A 20 -1.46 -6.32 -3.49
N VAL A 21 -0.29 -5.89 -2.98
CA VAL A 21 0.44 -6.63 -1.94
C VAL A 21 -0.38 -6.72 -0.66
N ILE A 22 -1.00 -5.61 -0.24
CA ILE A 22 -1.89 -5.57 0.95
C ILE A 22 -3.06 -6.56 0.78
N ALA A 23 -3.72 -6.56 -0.38
CA ALA A 23 -4.84 -7.48 -0.68
C ALA A 23 -4.43 -8.95 -0.66
N SER A 24 -3.19 -9.24 -1.03
CA SER A 24 -2.68 -10.60 -1.19
C SER A 24 -2.21 -11.23 0.12
N TYR A 25 -2.04 -10.44 1.18
CA TYR A 25 -1.56 -10.94 2.45
C TYR A 25 -2.64 -11.78 3.17
N LYS A 26 -2.27 -13.02 3.51
CA LYS A 26 -3.18 -14.00 4.11
C LYS A 26 -2.53 -14.75 5.26
N ILE A 27 -3.35 -15.13 6.24
CA ILE A 27 -3.00 -16.07 7.31
C ILE A 27 -4.08 -17.15 7.33
N GLY A 28 -3.69 -18.43 7.31
CA GLY A 28 -4.67 -19.53 7.26
C GLY A 28 -5.56 -19.54 6.01
N GLY A 29 -5.15 -18.88 4.92
CA GLY A 29 -5.94 -18.75 3.68
C GLY A 29 -6.93 -17.58 3.67
N GLU A 30 -7.12 -16.92 4.79
CA GLU A 30 -8.00 -15.76 4.93
C GLU A 30 -7.23 -14.45 4.70
N GLN A 31 -7.87 -13.53 3.97
CA GLN A 31 -7.32 -12.19 3.74
C GLN A 31 -7.48 -11.36 5.02
N LEU A 32 -6.36 -10.84 5.51
CA LEU A 32 -6.34 -10.10 6.78
C LEU A 32 -6.48 -8.59 6.60
N PHE A 33 -6.02 -8.06 5.47
CA PHE A 33 -6.00 -6.62 5.20
C PHE A 33 -6.83 -6.28 3.97
N PHE A 34 -7.49 -5.13 4.00
CA PHE A 34 -8.40 -4.66 2.96
C PHE A 34 -7.89 -3.32 2.41
N PRO A 35 -7.44 -3.28 1.15
CA PRO A 35 -6.93 -2.05 0.53
C PRO A 35 -7.99 -0.95 0.51
N ASN A 36 -7.58 0.29 0.81
CA ASN A 36 -8.49 1.44 0.90
C ASN A 36 -7.85 2.77 0.48
N ALA A 37 -6.69 2.75 -0.19
CA ALA A 37 -6.10 3.97 -0.68
C ALA A 37 -7.03 4.63 -1.70
N VAL A 38 -7.53 5.83 -1.36
CA VAL A 38 -8.21 6.70 -2.32
C VAL A 38 -7.18 7.24 -3.30
N ALA A 39 -7.47 7.15 -4.59
CA ALA A 39 -6.64 7.78 -5.60
C ALA A 39 -6.62 9.29 -5.33
N VAL A 40 -5.48 9.78 -4.84
CA VAL A 40 -5.27 11.23 -4.74
C VAL A 40 -5.13 11.72 -6.17
N ALA A 41 -6.18 12.33 -6.70
CA ALA A 41 -6.08 13.14 -7.90
C ALA A 41 -5.03 14.22 -7.60
N ARG A 42 -3.83 14.06 -8.18
CA ARG A 42 -2.81 15.10 -8.17
C ARG A 42 -3.29 16.28 -9.00
#